data_AF-A0A8C8YX77-F1
#
_entry.id   AF-A0A8C8YX77-F1
#
_cell.length_a   1.000
_cell.length_b   1.000
_cell.length_c   1.000
_cell.angle_alpha   90.00
_cell.angle_beta   90.00
_cell.angle_gamma   90.00
#
_symmetry.space_group_name_H-M   'P 1'
#
loop_
_entity.id
_entity.type
_entity.pdbx_description
1 polymer ?
#
loop_
_entity_poly.entity_id
_entity_poly.type
_entity_poly.pdbx_seq_one_letter_code
_entity_poly.pdbx_strand_id
1 'polypeptide(L)'
;MEGQRGQESHATLALAHAHFKKGEYTEAEALYSVYIRQCACAASFRAGPGSKCNPEDLATAYNNRGQIKYFRVDFYEAMDDYTSAIEVQPNFEVPYYNRGLILYRLGYFDDALEDFKKVLDINPGFQDATLSLKQTILDKEEKQRRNIESNC
;
A
#
# COMPACT_ATOMS: atom_id res chain seq x y z
N MET A 1 -29.07 -18.55 -1.62
CA MET A 1 -27.73 -19.04 -1.19
C MET A 1 -26.68 -17.91 -1.23
N GLU A 2 -27.00 -16.71 -0.75
CA GLU A 2 -26.12 -15.53 -0.86
C GLU A 2 -25.44 -15.15 0.48
N GLY A 3 -25.97 -15.65 1.61
CA GLY A 3 -25.46 -15.38 2.97
C GLY A 3 -24.14 -16.08 3.32
N GLN A 4 -23.82 -17.22 2.72
CA GLN A 4 -22.59 -17.97 3.02
C GLN A 4 -21.33 -17.30 2.43
N ARG A 5 -21.40 -16.83 1.17
CA ARG A 5 -20.24 -16.21 0.48
C ARG A 5 -19.75 -14.88 1.08
N GLY A 6 -20.62 -14.12 1.76
CA GLY A 6 -20.23 -12.87 2.44
C GLY A 6 -19.59 -13.11 3.80
N GLN A 7 -20.02 -14.16 4.50
CA GLN A 7 -19.36 -14.60 5.74
C GLN A 7 -17.97 -15.18 5.44
N GLU A 8 -17.82 -15.88 4.31
CA GLU A 8 -16.54 -16.46 3.87
C GLU A 8 -15.48 -15.41 3.51
N SER A 9 -15.84 -14.31 2.84
CA SER A 9 -14.88 -13.26 2.49
C SER A 9 -14.37 -12.52 3.72
N HIS A 10 -15.26 -12.17 4.66
CA HIS A 10 -14.88 -11.55 5.92
C HIS A 10 -14.05 -12.49 6.81
N ALA A 11 -14.39 -13.79 6.84
CA ALA A 11 -13.59 -14.78 7.55
C ALA A 11 -12.18 -14.94 6.96
N THR A 12 -12.07 -14.89 5.63
CA THR A 12 -10.78 -14.95 4.92
C THR A 12 -9.89 -13.77 5.27
N LEU A 13 -10.45 -12.56 5.29
CA LEU A 13 -9.72 -11.35 5.67
C LEU A 13 -9.26 -11.39 7.14
N ALA A 14 -10.15 -11.78 8.05
CA ALA A 14 -9.81 -11.92 9.46
C ALA A 14 -8.67 -12.94 9.69
N LEU A 15 -8.69 -14.05 8.95
CA LEU A 15 -7.62 -15.04 8.99
C LEU A 15 -6.31 -14.48 8.42
N ALA A 16 -6.36 -13.74 7.31
CA ALA A 16 -5.19 -13.06 6.74
C ALA A 16 -4.54 -12.10 7.75
N HIS A 17 -5.35 -11.30 8.45
CA HIS A 17 -4.87 -10.42 9.52
C HIS A 17 -4.26 -11.18 10.68
N ALA A 18 -4.81 -12.34 11.05
CA ALA A 18 -4.26 -13.17 12.12
C ALA A 18 -2.87 -13.72 11.76
N HIS A 19 -2.70 -14.25 10.54
CA HIS A 19 -1.40 -14.71 10.04
C HIS A 19 -0.40 -13.56 9.94
N PHE A 20 -0.83 -12.41 9.42
CA PHE A 20 0.01 -11.22 9.32
C PHE A 20 0.55 -10.77 10.69
N LYS A 21 -0.30 -10.72 11.72
CA LYS A 21 0.10 -10.37 13.09
C LYS A 21 1.06 -11.37 13.72
N LYS A 22 1.03 -12.63 13.28
CA LYS A 22 1.95 -13.69 13.73
C LYS A 22 3.28 -13.69 12.97
N GLY A 23 3.41 -12.93 11.89
CA GLY A 23 4.56 -12.97 10.99
C GLY A 23 4.55 -14.14 9.99
N GLU A 24 3.42 -14.84 9.86
CA GLU A 24 3.18 -15.92 8.90
C GLU A 24 2.85 -15.30 7.54
N TYR A 25 3.84 -14.62 6.94
CA TYR A 25 3.62 -13.73 5.80
C TYR A 25 3.24 -14.48 4.51
N THR A 26 3.73 -15.70 4.31
CA THR A 26 3.40 -16.52 3.13
C THR A 26 1.91 -16.87 3.12
N GLU A 27 1.38 -17.32 4.26
CA GLU A 27 -0.03 -17.65 4.45
C GLU A 27 -0.89 -16.39 4.36
N ALA A 28 -0.46 -15.30 4.99
CA ALA A 28 -1.16 -14.01 4.94
C ALA A 28 -1.28 -13.48 3.49
N GLU A 29 -0.19 -13.53 2.71
CA GLU A 29 -0.17 -13.08 1.31
C GLU A 29 -1.14 -13.89 0.43
N ALA A 30 -1.15 -15.21 0.61
CA ALA A 30 -2.06 -16.09 -0.09
C ALA A 30 -3.52 -15.76 0.23
N LEU A 31 -3.84 -15.54 1.50
CA LEU A 31 -5.19 -15.19 1.96
C LEU A 31 -5.62 -13.81 1.48
N TYR A 32 -4.76 -12.78 1.55
CA TYR A 32 -5.06 -11.47 0.97
C TYR A 32 -5.32 -11.57 -0.54
N SER A 33 -4.53 -12.37 -1.26
CA SER A 33 -4.73 -12.57 -2.70
C SER A 33 -6.03 -13.28 -3.02
N VAL A 34 -6.47 -14.23 -2.19
CA VAL A 34 -7.79 -14.85 -2.30
C VAL A 34 -8.89 -13.82 -2.07
N TYR A 35 -8.79 -13.03 -1.00
CA TYR A 35 -9.77 -12.00 -0.67
C TYR A 35 -9.90 -10.97 -1.80
N ILE A 36 -8.79 -10.39 -2.26
CA ILE A 36 -8.75 -9.40 -3.35
C ILE A 36 -9.40 -9.97 -4.62
N ARG A 37 -9.11 -11.23 -4.98
CA ARG A 37 -9.71 -11.89 -6.14
C ARG A 37 -11.23 -12.05 -6.01
N GLN A 38 -11.70 -12.44 -4.82
CA GLN A 38 -13.14 -12.55 -4.56
C GLN A 38 -13.84 -11.20 -4.70
N CYS A 39 -13.21 -10.12 -4.25
CA CYS A 39 -13.72 -8.76 -4.40
C CYS A 39 -13.71 -8.28 -5.87
N ALA A 40 -12.65 -8.56 -6.62
CA ALA A 40 -12.53 -8.16 -8.03
C ALA A 40 -13.53 -8.89 -8.95
N CYS A 41 -13.80 -10.18 -8.70
CA CYS A 41 -14.79 -10.95 -9.46
C CYS A 41 -16.23 -10.47 -9.27
N ALA A 42 -16.53 -9.71 -8.21
CA ALA A 42 -17.85 -9.15 -7.98
C ALA A 42 -18.16 -7.94 -8.89
N ALA A 43 -17.14 -7.31 -9.49
CA ALA A 43 -17.29 -6.14 -10.36
C ALA A 43 -17.56 -6.50 -11.84
N SER A 44 -17.20 -7.71 -12.28
CA SER A 44 -17.24 -8.13 -13.70
C SER A 44 -18.51 -8.88 -14.11
N PHE A 45 -19.20 -9.55 -13.18
CA PHE A 45 -20.60 -9.96 -13.36
C PHE A 45 -21.48 -8.82 -12.88
N ARG A 46 -22.51 -8.41 -13.65
CA ARG A 46 -23.52 -7.40 -13.25
C ARG A 46 -24.29 -7.84 -11.99
N ALA A 47 -23.63 -7.86 -10.84
CA ALA A 47 -24.25 -7.97 -9.54
C ALA A 47 -24.77 -6.58 -9.19
N GLY A 48 -26.02 -6.52 -8.72
CA GLY A 48 -26.63 -5.28 -8.23
C GLY A 48 -25.86 -4.65 -7.06
N PRO A 49 -26.42 -3.63 -6.39
CA PRO A 49 -25.76 -2.94 -5.27
C PRO A 49 -25.54 -3.91 -4.11
N GLY A 50 -24.37 -4.54 -4.12
CA GLY A 50 -24.01 -5.65 -3.25
C GLY A 50 -22.55 -6.01 -3.41
N SER A 51 -21.69 -5.00 -3.62
CA SER A 51 -20.24 -5.14 -3.43
C SER A 51 -20.01 -5.62 -2.01
N LYS A 52 -19.74 -6.92 -1.83
CA LYS A 52 -19.62 -7.56 -0.51
C LYS A 52 -18.33 -7.19 0.22
N CYS A 53 -17.38 -6.54 -0.46
CA CYS A 53 -16.16 -6.06 0.15
C CYS A 53 -16.32 -4.57 0.47
N ASN A 54 -16.13 -4.21 1.73
CA ASN A 54 -15.97 -2.82 2.14
C ASN A 54 -14.73 -2.25 1.43
N PRO A 55 -14.82 -1.07 0.77
CA PRO A 55 -13.66 -0.42 0.19
C PRO A 55 -12.48 -0.26 1.16
N GLU A 56 -12.76 0.00 2.43
CA GLU A 56 -11.72 0.12 3.47
C GLU A 56 -10.99 -1.21 3.73
N ASP A 57 -11.74 -2.30 3.80
CA ASP A 57 -11.17 -3.65 3.96
C ASP A 57 -10.35 -4.05 2.72
N LEU A 58 -10.83 -3.68 1.52
CA LEU A 58 -10.13 -3.95 0.28
C LEU A 58 -8.82 -3.14 0.19
N ALA A 59 -8.85 -1.85 0.50
CA ALA A 59 -7.66 -1.00 0.55
C ALA A 59 -6.66 -1.51 1.60
N THR A 60 -7.14 -1.93 2.77
CA THR A 60 -6.31 -2.54 3.82
C THR A 60 -5.68 -3.85 3.37
N ALA A 61 -6.43 -4.71 2.65
CA ALA A 61 -5.90 -5.96 2.12
C ALA A 61 -4.78 -5.73 1.08
N TYR A 62 -4.98 -4.77 0.17
CA TYR A 62 -3.94 -4.34 -0.76
C TYR A 62 -2.70 -3.81 -0.02
N ASN A 63 -2.88 -2.89 0.93
CA ASN A 63 -1.78 -2.35 1.73
C ASN A 63 -0.98 -3.45 2.43
N ASN A 64 -1.64 -4.37 3.12
CA ASN A 64 -0.96 -5.40 3.89
C ASN A 64 -0.26 -6.43 2.98
N ARG A 65 -0.84 -6.76 1.82
CA ARG A 65 -0.16 -7.58 0.81
C ARG A 65 1.08 -6.87 0.25
N GLY A 66 0.96 -5.58 -0.04
CA GLY A 66 2.09 -4.75 -0.46
C GLY A 66 3.20 -4.70 0.60
N GLN A 67 2.84 -4.64 1.88
CA GLN A 67 3.80 -4.67 2.99
C GLN A 67 4.56 -6.00 3.09
N ILE A 68 3.90 -7.13 2.85
CA ILE A 68 4.56 -8.44 2.79
C ILE A 68 5.59 -8.47 1.66
N LYS A 69 5.20 -8.02 0.46
CA LYS A 69 6.10 -7.93 -0.70
C LYS A 69 7.27 -6.99 -0.44
N TYR A 70 7.02 -5.86 0.22
CA TYR A 70 8.07 -4.95 0.66
C TYR A 70 9.09 -5.63 1.59
N PHE A 71 8.64 -6.44 2.57
CA PHE A 71 9.54 -7.21 3.44
C PHE A 71 10.38 -8.23 2.67
N ARG A 72 9.91 -8.69 1.52
CA ARG A 72 10.63 -9.56 0.59
C ARG A 72 11.48 -8.81 -0.44
N VAL A 73 11.49 -7.46 -0.39
CA VAL A 73 12.21 -6.59 -1.35
C VAL A 73 11.63 -6.66 -2.78
N ASP A 74 10.40 -7.17 -2.91
CA ASP A 74 9.63 -7.21 -4.17
C ASP A 74 8.98 -5.83 -4.40
N PHE A 75 9.83 -4.81 -4.62
CA PHE A 75 9.45 -3.40 -4.55
C PHE A 75 8.40 -2.99 -5.59
N TYR A 76 8.53 -3.45 -6.83
CA TYR A 76 7.58 -3.09 -7.88
C TYR A 76 6.20 -3.70 -7.61
N GLU A 77 6.13 -4.98 -7.25
CA GLU A 77 4.85 -5.60 -6.93
C GLU A 77 4.22 -5.05 -5.64
N ALA A 78 5.03 -4.54 -4.70
CA ALA A 78 4.55 -3.82 -3.53
C ALA A 78 3.95 -2.46 -3.91
N MET A 79 4.61 -1.72 -4.81
CA MET A 79 4.10 -0.43 -5.33
C MET A 79 2.78 -0.59 -6.09
N ASP A 80 2.61 -1.67 -6.85
CA ASP A 80 1.34 -1.98 -7.53
C ASP A 80 0.19 -2.18 -6.52
N ASP A 81 0.48 -2.87 -5.42
CA ASP A 81 -0.48 -3.08 -4.33
C ASP A 81 -0.81 -1.77 -3.61
N TYR A 82 0.20 -0.95 -3.28
CA TYR A 82 -0.05 0.36 -2.68
C TYR A 82 -0.84 1.28 -3.62
N THR A 83 -0.56 1.25 -4.91
CA THR A 83 -1.31 2.02 -5.91
C THR A 83 -2.76 1.55 -5.98
N SER A 84 -3.00 0.24 -5.98
CA SER A 84 -4.36 -0.31 -5.91
C SER A 84 -5.10 0.10 -4.62
N ALA A 85 -4.41 0.13 -3.48
CA ALA A 85 -4.98 0.62 -2.22
C ALA A 85 -5.38 2.11 -2.29
N ILE A 86 -4.53 2.94 -2.91
CA ILE A 86 -4.77 4.37 -3.13
C ILE A 86 -5.97 4.60 -4.04
N GLU A 87 -6.10 3.83 -5.13
CA GLU A 87 -7.23 3.93 -6.05
C GLU A 87 -8.56 3.55 -5.38
N VAL A 88 -8.55 2.55 -4.50
CA VAL A 88 -9.73 2.13 -3.74
C VAL A 88 -10.09 3.14 -2.65
N GLN A 89 -9.09 3.67 -1.92
CA GLN A 89 -9.31 4.65 -0.87
C GLN A 89 -8.25 5.78 -0.92
N PRO A 90 -8.54 6.88 -1.64
CA PRO A 90 -7.58 7.97 -1.83
C PRO A 90 -7.20 8.73 -0.56
N ASN A 91 -7.98 8.59 0.51
CA ASN A 91 -7.74 9.20 1.83
C ASN A 91 -7.11 8.23 2.83
N PHE A 92 -6.64 7.06 2.38
CA PHE A 92 -5.85 6.15 3.21
C PHE A 92 -4.37 6.51 3.07
N GLU A 93 -3.78 7.07 4.13
CA GLU A 93 -2.45 7.66 4.08
C GLU A 93 -1.31 6.64 4.10
N VAL A 94 -1.52 5.46 4.71
CA VAL A 94 -0.47 4.44 4.91
C VAL A 94 0.10 3.91 3.59
N PRO A 95 -0.69 3.61 2.54
CA PRO A 95 -0.16 3.21 1.23
C PRO A 95 0.73 4.26 0.57
N TYR A 96 0.39 5.56 0.67
CA TYR A 96 1.25 6.63 0.15
C TYR A 96 2.59 6.64 0.88
N TYR A 97 2.57 6.54 2.22
CA TYR A 97 3.80 6.49 3.00
C TYR A 97 4.67 5.30 2.60
N ASN A 98 4.09 4.10 2.49
CA ASN A 98 4.83 2.90 2.14
C ASN A 98 5.38 2.94 0.71
N ARG A 99 4.61 3.46 -0.25
CA ARG A 99 5.08 3.66 -1.64
C ARG A 99 6.19 4.71 -1.71
N GLY A 100 6.05 5.82 -0.99
CA GLY A 100 7.08 6.85 -0.84
C GLY A 100 8.40 6.31 -0.27
N LEU A 101 8.35 5.41 0.71
CA LEU A 101 9.55 4.75 1.23
C LEU A 101 10.27 3.90 0.18
N ILE A 102 9.53 3.21 -0.70
CA ILE A 102 10.12 2.44 -1.81
C ILE A 102 10.75 3.40 -2.83
N LEU A 103 10.01 4.42 -3.26
CA LEU A 103 10.49 5.42 -4.22
C LEU A 103 11.76 6.11 -3.72
N TYR A 104 11.81 6.46 -2.44
CA TYR A 104 13.00 7.00 -1.79
C TYR A 104 14.18 6.03 -1.87
N ARG A 105 13.98 4.74 -1.54
CA ARG A 105 15.05 3.71 -1.61
C ARG A 105 15.56 3.50 -3.03
N LEU A 106 14.70 3.61 -4.03
CA LEU A 106 15.06 3.51 -5.44
C LEU A 106 15.69 4.81 -5.99
N GLY A 107 15.72 5.89 -5.20
CA GLY A 107 16.29 7.18 -5.57
C GLY A 107 15.38 8.05 -6.43
N TYR A 108 14.09 7.69 -6.53
CA TYR A 108 13.03 8.49 -7.14
C TYR A 108 12.52 9.53 -6.14
N PHE A 109 13.40 10.48 -5.81
CA PHE A 109 13.15 11.43 -4.73
C PHE A 109 11.97 12.36 -5.00
N ASP A 110 11.73 12.77 -6.25
CA ASP A 110 10.60 13.64 -6.59
C ASP A 110 9.25 12.97 -6.31
N ASP A 111 9.09 11.72 -6.77
CA ASP A 111 7.87 10.94 -6.56
C ASP A 111 7.68 10.61 -5.06
N ALA A 112 8.76 10.30 -4.35
CA ALA A 112 8.71 10.07 -2.90
C ALA A 112 8.24 11.32 -2.13
N LEU A 113 8.70 12.53 -2.53
CA LEU A 113 8.26 13.78 -1.92
C LEU A 113 6.77 14.04 -2.16
N GLU A 114 6.25 13.70 -3.34
CA GLU A 114 4.81 13.82 -3.63
C GLU A 114 3.99 12.92 -2.71
N ASP A 115 4.38 11.66 -2.58
CA ASP A 115 3.72 10.69 -1.69
C ASP A 115 3.78 11.14 -0.22
N PHE A 116 4.94 11.57 0.29
CA PHE A 116 5.05 12.04 1.67
C PHE A 116 4.26 13.32 1.94
N LYS A 117 4.17 14.24 0.98
CA LYS A 117 3.29 15.42 1.11
C LYS A 117 1.83 15.01 1.17
N LYS A 118 1.42 14.07 0.32
CA LYS A 118 0.05 13.57 0.31
C LYS A 118 -0.34 12.92 1.64
N VAL A 119 0.57 12.21 2.29
CA VAL A 119 0.37 11.69 3.67
C VAL A 119 0.06 12.82 4.65
N LEU A 120 0.83 13.91 4.60
CA LEU A 120 0.66 15.05 5.51
C LEU A 120 -0.58 15.90 5.19
N ASP A 121 -1.02 15.93 3.93
CA ASP A 121 -2.29 16.56 3.54
C ASP A 121 -3.49 15.80 4.13
N ILE A 122 -3.42 14.47 4.20
CA ILE A 122 -4.46 13.60 4.78
C ILE A 122 -4.37 13.62 6.31
N ASN A 123 -3.16 13.46 6.85
CA ASN A 123 -2.88 13.35 8.27
C ASN A 123 -1.66 14.22 8.64
N PRO A 124 -1.87 15.49 9.00
CA PRO A 124 -0.80 16.41 9.38
C PRO A 124 0.01 15.97 10.60
N GLY A 125 -0.53 15.05 11.41
CA GLY A 125 0.12 14.51 12.61
C GLY A 125 1.06 13.33 12.35
N PHE A 126 1.21 12.88 11.09
CA PHE A 126 2.07 11.74 10.75
C PHE A 126 3.55 12.12 10.85
N GLN A 127 4.14 11.89 12.02
CA GLN A 127 5.51 12.29 12.34
C GLN A 127 6.54 11.64 11.41
N ASP A 128 6.39 10.35 11.12
CA ASP A 128 7.34 9.65 10.25
C ASP A 128 7.36 10.23 8.84
N ALA A 129 6.21 10.56 8.25
CA ALA A 129 6.16 11.21 6.95
C ALA A 129 6.83 12.59 6.95
N THR A 130 6.73 13.36 8.05
CA THR A 130 7.47 14.61 8.21
C THR A 130 8.99 14.40 8.22
N LEU A 131 9.46 13.36 8.92
CA LEU A 131 10.87 13.01 8.97
C LEU A 131 11.37 12.52 7.60
N SER A 132 10.64 11.62 6.96
CA SER A 132 10.95 11.10 5.63
C SER A 132 10.98 12.19 4.57
N LEU A 133 10.04 13.15 4.61
CA LEU A 133 10.02 14.30 3.72
C LEU A 133 11.31 15.14 3.87
N LYS A 134 11.67 15.49 5.11
CA LYS A 134 12.89 16.27 5.39
C LYS A 134 14.14 15.54 4.93
N GLN A 135 14.24 14.25 5.24
CA GLN A 135 15.38 13.41 4.83
C GLN A 135 15.50 13.35 3.30
N THR A 136 14.38 13.14 2.61
CA THR A 136 14.34 13.06 1.14
C THR A 136 14.81 14.36 0.48
N ILE A 137 14.45 15.53 1.03
CA ILE A 137 14.93 16.83 0.53
C ILE A 137 16.47 16.91 0.65
N LEU A 138 17.01 16.57 1.82
CA LEU A 138 18.46 16.62 2.07
C LEU A 138 19.23 15.69 1.13
N ASP A 139 18.76 14.45 0.96
CA ASP A 139 19.42 13.46 0.11
C ASP A 139 19.33 13.82 -1.38
N LYS A 140 18.22 14.43 -1.79
CA LYS A 140 18.05 14.96 -3.15
C LYS A 140 19.05 16.09 -3.41
N GLU A 141 19.18 17.05 -2.50
CA GLU A 141 20.14 18.15 -2.62
C GLU A 141 21.59 17.66 -2.62
N GLU A 142 21.93 16.68 -1.77
CA GLU A 142 23.26 16.07 -1.75
C GLU A 142 23.57 15.35 -3.07
N LYS A 143 22.62 14.59 -3.61
CA LYS A 143 22.77 13.94 -4.93
C LYS A 143 22.98 14.96 -6.04
N GLN A 144 22.23 16.06 -6.03
CA GLN A 144 22.41 17.15 -7.00
C GLN A 144 23.79 17.81 -6.88
N ARG A 145 24.25 18.09 -5.66
CA ARG A 145 25.58 18.67 -5.41
C ARG A 145 26.69 17.77 -5.91
N ARG A 146 26.66 16.47 -5.58
CA ARG A 146 27.64 15.48 -6.07
C ARG A 146 27.66 15.39 -7.59
N ASN A 147 26.50 15.48 -8.23
CA ASN A 147 26.44 15.48 -9.70
C ASN A 147 27.09 16.72 -10.32
N ILE A 148 26.96 17.89 -9.69
CA ILE A 148 27.61 19.13 -10.15
C ILE A 148 29.13 19.01 -9.98
N GLU A 149 29.59 18.58 -8.80
CA GLU A 149 31.02 18.40 -8.50
C GLU A 149 31.68 17.34 -9.38
N SER A 150 30.95 16.28 -9.76
CA SER A 150 31.46 15.21 -10.64
C SER A 150 31.52 15.62 -12.13
N ASN A 151 30.89 16.73 -12.50
CA ASN A 151 30.82 17.24 -13.88
C ASN A 151 31.76 18.44 -14.12
N CYS A 152 32.58 18.81 -13.14
CA CYS A 152 33.64 19.82 -13.23
C CYS A 152 35.01 19.17 -13.39
#